data_AF-A0A3D3XP34-F1
#
_entry.id   AF-A0A3D3XP34-F1
#
_cell.length_a   1.000
_cell.length_b   1.000
_cell.length_c   1.000
_cell.angle_alpha   90.00
_cell.angle_beta   90.00
_cell.angle_gamma   90.00
#
_symmetry.space_group_name_H-M   'P 1'
#
loop_
_entity.id
_entity.type
_entity.pdbx_description
1 polymer ?
#
loop_
_entity_poly.entity_id
_entity_poly.type
_entity_poly.pdbx_seq_one_letter_code
_entity_poly.pdbx_strand_id
1 'polypeptide(L)'
;MAAQPQVLQHCRSWFSDQGWLPFTFQIQAWSALLSGESGIVNAPTGSGKTYSLLLPAIARGLEEPAKGCQIIWITPIRALAKEIAQSAERAVQGMGSDWRVEIRTGDTSQKIKQR
;
A
#
# COMPACT_ATOMS: atom_id res chain seq x y z
N MET A 1 -10.43 -0.16 -18.89
CA MET A 1 -9.35 0.86 -18.90
C MET A 1 -9.73 2.21 -18.28
N ALA A 2 -11.00 2.45 -17.90
CA ALA A 2 -11.46 3.75 -17.35
C ALA A 2 -11.17 3.99 -15.85
N ALA A 3 -10.65 3.00 -15.11
CA ALA A 3 -10.48 3.09 -13.65
C ALA A 3 -9.21 3.87 -13.19
N GLN A 4 -8.21 4.05 -14.06
CA GLN A 4 -6.92 4.63 -13.66
C GLN A 4 -7.00 6.07 -13.11
N PRO A 5 -7.80 7.01 -13.69
CA PRO A 5 -7.88 8.37 -13.17
C PRO A 5 -8.48 8.45 -11.76
N GLN A 6 -9.50 7.64 -11.49
CA GLN A 6 -10.17 7.60 -10.19
C GLN A 6 -9.26 7.02 -9.09
N VAL A 7 -8.54 5.94 -9.41
CA VAL A 7 -7.56 5.35 -8.47
C VAL A 7 -6.44 6.35 -8.13
N LEU A 8 -5.93 7.10 -9.11
CA LEU A 8 -4.95 8.16 -8.86
C LEU A 8 -5.53 9.30 -8.01
N GLN A 9 -6.82 9.62 -8.18
CA GLN A 9 -7.48 10.64 -7.37
C GLN A 9 -7.62 10.21 -5.91
N HIS A 10 -7.92 8.94 -5.62
CA HIS A 10 -7.94 8.42 -4.25
C HIS A 10 -6.57 8.55 -3.57
N CYS A 11 -5.48 8.22 -4.28
CA CYS A 11 -4.12 8.40 -3.76
C CYS A 11 -3.82 9.87 -3.41
N ARG A 12 -4.20 10.80 -4.30
CA ARG A 12 -4.02 12.25 -4.08
C ARG A 12 -4.85 12.78 -2.93
N SER A 13 -6.10 12.35 -2.84
CA SER A 13 -7.04 12.77 -1.79
C SER A 13 -6.54 12.31 -0.43
N TRP A 14 -6.09 11.05 -0.31
CA TRP A 14 -5.50 10.54 0.93
C TRP A 14 -4.29 11.37 1.39
N PHE A 15 -3.38 11.75 0.48
CA PHE A 15 -2.26 12.64 0.80
C PHE A 15 -2.75 14.01 1.29
N SER A 16 -3.73 14.59 0.60
CA SER A 16 -4.35 15.87 0.99
C SER A 16 -4.99 15.80 2.38
N ASP A 17 -5.68 14.71 2.71
CA ASP A 17 -6.31 14.51 4.02
C ASP A 17 -5.28 14.40 5.16
N GLN A 18 -4.05 13.96 4.85
CA GLN A 18 -2.94 13.99 5.81
C GLN A 18 -2.25 15.36 5.89
N GLY A 19 -2.65 16.34 5.07
CA GLY A 19 -1.97 17.63 4.92
C GLY A 19 -0.63 17.52 4.18
N TRP A 20 -0.47 16.50 3.32
CA TRP A 20 0.78 16.20 2.61
C TRP A 20 0.65 16.40 1.10
N LEU A 21 1.79 16.62 0.45
CA LEU A 21 1.91 16.62 -1.00
C LEU A 21 2.71 15.40 -1.47
N PRO A 22 2.24 14.65 -2.48
CA PRO A 22 2.99 13.52 -2.99
C PRO A 22 4.21 13.98 -3.77
N PHE A 23 5.32 13.28 -3.59
CA PHE A 23 6.52 13.44 -4.41
C PHE A 23 6.32 12.89 -5.82
N THR A 24 7.10 13.41 -6.77
CA THR A 24 7.07 12.95 -8.18
C THR A 24 7.29 11.45 -8.32
N PHE A 25 8.23 10.87 -7.56
CA PHE A 25 8.50 9.43 -7.62
C PHE A 25 7.31 8.59 -7.13
N GLN A 26 6.48 9.12 -6.21
CA GLN A 26 5.29 8.42 -5.73
C GLN A 26 4.23 8.40 -6.83
N ILE A 27 3.99 9.54 -7.48
CA ILE A 27 3.06 9.63 -8.61
C ILE A 27 3.50 8.72 -9.76
N GLN A 28 4.79 8.67 -10.07
CA GLN A 28 5.34 7.77 -11.09
C GLN A 28 5.14 6.30 -10.72
N ALA A 29 5.43 5.92 -9.48
CA ALA A 29 5.22 4.55 -8.99
C ALA A 29 3.74 4.15 -9.02
N TRP A 30 2.83 5.07 -8.68
CA TRP A 30 1.39 4.83 -8.78
C TRP A 30 0.99 4.52 -10.22
N SER A 31 1.37 5.36 -11.17
CA SER A 31 1.05 5.15 -12.58
C SER A 31 1.61 3.83 -13.12
N ALA A 32 2.89 3.52 -12.83
CA ALA A 32 3.53 2.28 -13.29
C ALA A 32 2.82 1.03 -12.71
N LEU A 33 2.53 1.01 -11.41
CA LEU A 33 1.79 -0.08 -10.76
C LEU A 33 0.38 -0.22 -11.36
N LEU A 34 -0.27 0.91 -11.65
CA LEU A 34 -1.60 0.95 -12.26
C LEU A 34 -1.64 0.43 -13.70
N SER A 35 -0.53 0.56 -14.42
CA SER A 35 -0.31 -0.03 -15.76
C SER A 35 0.07 -1.52 -15.72
N GLY A 36 0.27 -2.11 -14.54
CA GLY A 36 0.68 -3.51 -14.40
C GLY A 36 2.19 -3.74 -14.61
N GLU A 37 2.99 -2.68 -14.51
CA GLU A 37 4.44 -2.73 -14.68
C GLU A 37 5.14 -3.22 -13.41
N SER A 38 6.29 -3.87 -13.58
CA SER A 38 7.22 -4.21 -12.49
C SER A 38 8.37 -3.19 -12.43
N GLY A 39 8.84 -2.84 -11.23
CA GLY A 39 9.94 -1.88 -11.11
C GLY A 39 10.51 -1.73 -9.69
N ILE A 40 11.50 -0.83 -9.56
CA ILE A 40 12.19 -0.52 -8.31
C ILE A 40 12.02 0.98 -8.02
N VAL A 41 11.54 1.30 -6.82
CA VAL A 41 11.48 2.67 -6.32
C VAL A 41 12.77 2.99 -5.56
N ASN A 42 13.60 3.88 -6.11
CA ASN A 42 14.77 4.42 -5.43
C ASN A 42 14.46 5.84 -4.92
N ALA A 43 14.38 6.00 -3.60
CA ALA A 43 14.16 7.31 -2.98
C ALA A 43 14.79 7.38 -1.57
N PRO A 44 15.12 8.58 -1.07
CA PRO A 44 15.72 8.76 0.26
C PRO A 44 14.87 8.17 1.39
N THR A 45 15.50 7.83 2.52
CA THR A 45 14.78 7.42 3.74
C THR A 45 13.88 8.57 4.23
N GLY A 46 12.73 8.25 4.83
CA GLY A 46 11.78 9.27 5.29
C GLY A 46 10.91 9.92 4.20
N SER A 47 11.10 9.60 2.93
CA SER A 47 10.33 10.18 1.81
C SER A 47 8.94 9.55 1.58
N GLY A 48 8.51 8.60 2.40
CA GLY A 48 7.21 7.93 2.23
C GLY A 48 7.17 6.90 1.09
N LYS A 49 8.28 6.19 0.83
CA LYS A 49 8.34 5.08 -0.14
C LYS A 49 7.24 4.03 0.04
N THR A 50 6.86 3.73 1.28
CA THR A 50 5.81 2.74 1.57
C THR A 50 4.49 3.10 0.88
N TYR A 51 4.10 4.38 0.90
CA TYR A 51 2.88 4.86 0.25
C TYR A 51 2.99 4.97 -1.27
N SER A 52 4.19 4.90 -1.85
CA SER A 52 4.33 4.83 -3.32
C SER A 52 3.83 3.50 -3.90
N LEU A 53 3.71 2.45 -3.07
CA LEU A 53 3.27 1.12 -3.50
C LEU A 53 1.94 0.72 -2.87
N LEU A 54 1.68 1.05 -1.60
CA LEU A 54 0.45 0.65 -0.92
C LEU A 54 -0.80 1.35 -1.45
N LEU A 55 -0.75 2.69 -1.58
CA LEU A 55 -1.93 3.47 -1.96
C LEU A 55 -2.55 3.07 -3.31
N PRO A 56 -1.80 2.93 -4.41
CA PRO A 56 -2.42 2.58 -5.70
C PRO A 56 -3.02 1.17 -5.68
N ALA A 57 -2.46 0.25 -4.90
CA ALA A 57 -2.99 -1.09 -4.77
C ALA A 57 -4.29 -1.12 -3.94
N ILE A 58 -4.33 -0.42 -2.80
CA ILE A 58 -5.55 -0.27 -1.97
C ILE A 58 -6.64 0.44 -2.76
N ALA A 59 -6.31 1.56 -3.41
CA ALA A 59 -7.25 2.33 -4.19
C ALA A 59 -7.79 1.56 -5.40
N ARG A 60 -6.98 0.71 -6.06
CA ARG A 60 -7.49 -0.23 -7.06
C ARG A 60 -8.47 -1.22 -6.44
N GLY A 61 -8.19 -1.73 -5.25
CA GLY A 61 -9.08 -2.65 -4.52
C GLY A 61 -10.43 -2.06 -4.12
N LEU A 62 -10.53 -0.73 -3.98
CA LEU A 62 -11.80 -0.05 -3.75
C LEU A 62 -12.69 -0.04 -5.00
N GLU A 63 -12.08 0.14 -6.18
CA GLU A 63 -12.79 0.17 -7.46
C GLU A 63 -13.07 -1.24 -8.01
N GLU A 64 -12.15 -2.16 -7.78
CA GLU A 64 -12.21 -3.55 -8.25
C GLU A 64 -12.00 -4.51 -7.06
N PRO A 65 -13.03 -4.72 -6.22
CA PRO A 65 -12.92 -5.58 -5.05
C PRO A 65 -12.60 -7.03 -5.45
N ALA A 66 -11.54 -7.58 -4.87
CA ALA A 66 -11.15 -8.96 -5.04
C ALA A 66 -11.09 -9.70 -3.71
N LYS A 67 -11.35 -11.01 -3.75
CA LYS A 67 -11.28 -11.89 -2.58
C LYS A 67 -9.86 -12.42 -2.38
N GLY A 68 -9.52 -12.72 -1.14
CA GLY A 68 -8.23 -13.33 -0.79
C GLY A 68 -7.11 -12.32 -0.56
N CYS A 69 -5.87 -12.79 -0.54
CA CYS A 69 -4.68 -11.96 -0.30
C CYS A 69 -4.42 -11.04 -1.51
N GLN A 70 -4.37 -9.72 -1.26
CA GLN A 70 -4.21 -8.70 -2.29
C GLN A 70 -2.75 -8.27 -2.49
N ILE A 71 -1.98 -8.20 -1.40
CA ILE A 71 -0.57 -7.78 -1.39
C ILE A 71 0.22 -8.69 -0.46
N ILE A 72 1.39 -9.13 -0.92
CA ILE A 72 2.43 -9.73 -0.07
C ILE A 72 3.59 -8.74 0.03
N TRP A 73 3.83 -8.23 1.23
CA TRP A 73 4.98 -7.39 1.51
C TRP A 73 6.10 -8.21 2.16
N ILE A 74 7.28 -8.23 1.55
CA ILE A 74 8.46 -8.96 2.05
C ILE A 74 9.47 -7.96 2.59
N THR A 75 9.99 -8.21 3.79
CA THR A 75 10.97 -7.36 4.46
C THR A 75 12.05 -8.22 5.12
N PRO A 76 13.33 -7.79 5.11
CA PRO A 76 14.43 -8.58 5.65
C PRO A 76 14.41 -8.67 7.19
N ILE A 77 13.76 -7.73 7.89
CA ILE A 77 13.75 -7.69 9.35
C ILE A 77 12.35 -7.50 9.93
N ARG A 78 12.16 -8.03 11.14
CA ARG A 78 10.87 -8.02 11.87
C ARG A 78 10.43 -6.63 12.31
N ALA A 79 11.36 -5.79 12.77
CA ALA A 79 11.05 -4.43 13.20
C ALA A 79 10.40 -3.63 12.04
N LEU A 80 10.99 -3.73 10.85
CA LEU A 80 10.46 -3.11 9.65
C LEU A 80 9.09 -3.68 9.24
N ALA A 81 8.82 -4.96 9.49
CA ALA A 81 7.48 -5.53 9.26
C ALA A 81 6.40 -4.82 10.09
N LYS A 82 6.70 -4.48 11.34
CA LYS A 82 5.77 -3.76 12.22
C LYS A 82 5.52 -2.32 11.74
N GLU A 83 6.56 -1.61 11.34
CA GLU A 83 6.45 -0.24 10.82
C GLU A 83 5.65 -0.17 9.52
N ILE A 84 5.87 -1.15 8.63
CA ILE A 84 5.15 -1.24 7.36
C ILE A 84 3.68 -1.63 7.60
N ALA A 85 3.41 -2.53 8.54
CA ALA A 85 2.04 -2.87 8.92
C ALA A 85 1.28 -1.65 9.47
N GLN A 86 1.90 -0.85 10.34
CA GLN A 86 1.29 0.40 10.83
C GLN A 86 1.00 1.39 9.71
N SER A 87 1.91 1.51 8.74
CA SER A 87 1.70 2.35 7.55
C SER A 87 0.54 1.83 6.69
N ALA A 88 0.45 0.50 6.53
CA ALA A 88 -0.63 -0.14 5.80
C ALA A 88 -1.99 0.03 6.51
N GLU A 89 -2.05 -0.15 7.83
CA GLU A 89 -3.25 0.07 8.63
C GLU A 89 -3.75 1.51 8.50
N ARG A 90 -2.83 2.50 8.60
CA ARG A 90 -3.17 3.91 8.39
C ARG A 90 -3.73 4.18 6.99
N ALA A 91 -3.12 3.57 5.97
CA ALA A 91 -3.58 3.72 4.59
C ALA A 91 -4.97 3.09 4.40
N VAL A 92 -5.17 1.85 4.85
CA VAL A 92 -6.44 1.13 4.79
C VAL A 92 -7.55 1.92 5.48
N GLN A 93 -7.31 2.37 6.71
CA GLN A 93 -8.28 3.16 7.48
C GLN A 93 -8.56 4.50 6.80
N GLY A 94 -7.53 5.23 6.39
CA GLY A 94 -7.69 6.54 5.76
C GLY A 94 -8.35 6.50 4.38
N MET A 95 -8.25 5.37 3.67
CA MET A 95 -8.94 5.16 2.38
C MET A 95 -10.32 4.52 2.54
N GLY A 96 -10.74 4.15 3.74
CA GLY A 96 -12.02 3.48 3.98
C GLY A 96 -12.09 2.06 3.41
N SER A 97 -10.95 1.38 3.25
CA SER A 97 -10.87 0.01 2.76
C SER A 97 -11.20 -1.00 3.88
N ASP A 98 -11.82 -2.12 3.52
CA ASP A 98 -12.11 -3.26 4.41
C ASP A 98 -10.95 -4.27 4.49
N TRP A 99 -9.81 -3.96 3.85
CA TRP A 99 -8.66 -4.83 3.82
C TRP A 99 -8.10 -5.07 5.22
N ARG A 100 -7.61 -6.29 5.45
CA ARG A 100 -6.97 -6.67 6.71
C ARG A 100 -5.46 -6.68 6.52
N VAL A 101 -4.75 -6.13 7.50
CA VAL A 101 -3.28 -6.14 7.56
C VAL A 101 -2.85 -7.19 8.58
N GLU A 102 -1.99 -8.12 8.16
CA GLU A 102 -1.49 -9.18 9.03
C GLU A 102 0.02 -9.36 8.84
N ILE A 103 0.72 -9.62 9.96
CA ILE A 103 2.16 -9.89 9.94
C ILE A 103 2.39 -11.40 10.12
N ARG A 104 3.08 -12.02 9.17
CA ARG A 104 3.48 -13.43 9.23
C ARG A 104 5.00 -13.52 9.40
N THR A 105 5.45 -13.99 10.57
CA THR A 105 6.86 -14.22 10.93
C THR A 105 7.08 -15.63 11.49
N GLY A 106 8.34 -15.99 11.73
CA GLY A 106 8.71 -17.24 12.43
C GLY A 106 7.95 -17.42 13.75
N ASP A 107 7.81 -16.36 14.55
CA ASP A 107 7.20 -16.37 15.89
C ASP A 107 5.68 -16.19 15.87
N THR A 108 5.08 -15.93 14.69
CA THR A 108 3.63 -15.85 14.57
C THR A 108 3.04 -17.21 14.95
N SER A 109 2.16 -17.24 15.95
CA SER A 109 1.56 -18.48 16.45
C SER A 109 0.89 -19.28 15.32
N GLN A 110 0.91 -20.61 15.44
CA GLN A 110 0.29 -21.52 14.46
C GLN A 110 -1.20 -21.19 14.24
N LYS A 111 -1.90 -20.73 15.28
CA LYS A 111 -3.30 -20.30 15.23
C LYS A 111 -3.54 -19.08 14.33
N ILE A 112 -2.57 -18.18 14.24
CA ILE A 112 -2.62 -17.04 13.30
C ILE A 112 -2.17 -17.50 11.91
N LYS A 113 -1.22 -18.44 11.82
CA LYS A 113 -0.74 -19.00 10.53
C LYS A 113 -1.83 -19.74 9.73
N GLN A 114 -2.78 -20.39 10.41
CA GLN A 114 -3.85 -21.19 9.79
C GLN A 114 -5.14 -20.43 9.48
N ARG A 115 -5.26 -19.18 9.92
CA ARG A 115 -6.34 -18.25 9.54
C ARG A 115 -6.04 -17.62 8.18
#